data_AF-A0A853IFE5-F1
#
_entry.id   AF-A0A853IFE5-F1
#
_cell.length_a   1.000
_cell.length_b   1.000
_cell.length_c   1.000
_cell.angle_alpha   90.00
_cell.angle_beta   90.00
_cell.angle_gamma   90.00
#
_symmetry.space_group_name_H-M   'P 1'
#
loop_
_entity.id
_entity.type
_entity.pdbx_description
1 polymer ?
#
loop_
_entity_poly.entity_id
_entity_poly.type
_entity_poly.pdbx_seq_one_letter_code
_entity_poly.pdbx_strand_id
1 'polypeptide(L)'
;MNTLSKAAVFTALLSSTSVFASTYYELGEEANDALAGLSEHCVEALLKVKLKEGNSWIGSSAKWYNQNNNYGYNFDVFYRLGFSTEKLATIHLTGKYIPNPPADASSYKYSCSVSWEK
;
A
#
# COMPACT_ATOMS: atom_id res chain seq x y z
N MET A 1 3.19 44.44 43.40
CA MET A 1 3.99 43.68 42.42
C MET A 1 3.40 42.27 42.29
N ASN A 2 2.44 42.06 41.39
CA ASN A 2 1.82 40.73 41.19
C ASN A 2 2.00 40.32 39.71
N THR A 3 3.19 39.87 39.35
CA THR A 3 3.54 39.43 37.99
C THR A 3 4.05 37.99 37.99
N LEU A 4 3.37 37.08 38.70
CA LEU A 4 3.77 35.66 38.76
C LEU A 4 2.77 34.68 38.16
N SER A 5 1.52 35.09 37.88
CA SER A 5 0.49 34.13 37.44
C SER A 5 0.41 33.86 35.93
N LYS A 6 1.19 34.56 35.08
CA LYS A 6 1.12 34.38 33.61
C LYS A 6 2.13 33.38 33.05
N ALA A 7 3.19 33.04 33.79
CA ALA A 7 4.24 32.14 33.29
C ALA A 7 3.85 30.66 33.34
N ALA A 8 2.95 30.27 34.26
CA ALA A 8 2.56 28.87 34.46
C ALA A 8 1.65 28.30 33.36
N VAL A 9 0.92 29.15 32.63
CA VAL A 9 -0.01 28.70 31.57
C VAL A 9 0.74 28.30 30.30
N PHE A 10 1.86 28.97 29.98
CA PHE A 10 2.64 28.67 28.77
C PHE A 10 3.43 27.36 28.86
N THR A 11 3.79 26.93 30.06
CA THR A 11 4.55 25.68 30.26
C THR A 11 3.67 24.43 30.08
N ALA A 12 2.37 24.53 30.39
CA ALA A 12 1.42 23.41 30.24
C ALA A 12 1.05 23.10 28.77
N LEU A 13 1.24 24.05 27.85
CA LEU A 13 0.97 23.84 26.42
C LEU A 13 2.08 23.05 25.71
N LEU A 14 3.32 23.08 26.23
CA LEU A 14 4.48 22.44 25.60
C LEU A 14 4.59 20.92 25.86
N SER A 15 3.82 20.39 26.80
CA SER A 15 3.81 18.95 27.14
C SER A 15 2.78 18.12 26.37
N SER A 16 2.13 18.70 25.37
CA SER A 16 1.27 17.96 24.44
C SER A 16 2.12 17.18 23.43
N THR A 17 3.08 16.39 23.91
CA THR A 17 3.75 15.39 23.08
C THR A 17 2.70 14.34 22.77
N SER A 18 2.04 14.47 21.62
CA SER A 18 1.19 13.43 21.07
C SER A 18 2.06 12.19 20.88
N VAL A 19 2.00 11.28 21.85
CA VAL A 19 2.58 9.95 21.74
C VAL A 19 1.80 9.26 20.63
N PHE A 20 2.34 9.28 19.41
CA PHE A 20 1.84 8.43 18.34
C PHE A 20 2.10 6.99 18.79
N ALA A 21 1.10 6.37 19.40
CA ALA A 21 1.13 4.93 19.62
C ALA A 21 1.17 4.29 18.24
N SER A 22 2.33 3.78 17.83
CA SER A 22 2.43 2.91 16.67
C SER A 22 1.77 1.58 17.02
N THR A 23 0.45 1.52 16.84
CA THR A 23 -0.26 0.25 16.92
C THR A 23 0.04 -0.53 15.66
N TYR A 24 0.64 -1.71 15.78
CA TYR A 24 0.64 -2.67 14.69
C TYR A 24 -0.82 -3.06 14.45
N TYR A 25 -1.36 -2.68 13.30
CA TYR A 25 -2.65 -3.18 12.86
C TYR A 25 -2.37 -4.52 12.20
N GLU A 26 -2.85 -5.60 12.81
CA GLU A 26 -2.79 -6.91 12.18
C GLU A 26 -3.73 -6.88 10.98
N LEU A 27 -3.15 -6.96 9.78
CA LEU A 27 -3.93 -7.08 8.56
C LEU A 27 -4.58 -8.46 8.53
N GLY A 28 -5.79 -8.56 7.98
CA GLY A 28 -6.39 -9.86 7.69
C GLY A 28 -5.52 -10.66 6.71
N GLU A 29 -5.65 -11.98 6.73
CA GLU A 29 -4.88 -12.91 5.89
C GLU A 29 -4.81 -12.49 4.42
N GLU A 30 -5.95 -12.12 3.82
CA GLU A 30 -6.01 -11.68 2.42
C GLU A 30 -5.21 -10.41 2.15
N ALA A 31 -5.22 -9.46 3.09
CA ALA A 31 -4.45 -8.23 2.96
C ALA A 31 -2.94 -8.48 3.13
N ASN A 32 -2.56 -9.41 4.01
CA ASN A 32 -1.17 -9.87 4.13
C ASN A 32 -0.70 -10.57 2.85
N ASP A 33 -1.50 -11.47 2.30
CA ASP A 33 -1.19 -12.16 1.03
C ASP A 33 -1.03 -11.17 -0.13
N ALA A 34 -1.93 -10.17 -0.20
CA ALA A 34 -1.84 -9.13 -1.20
C ALA A 34 -0.54 -8.33 -1.08
N LEU A 35 -0.17 -7.89 0.14
CA LEU A 35 1.06 -7.16 0.38
C LEU A 35 2.31 -8.02 0.10
N ALA A 36 2.31 -9.28 0.54
CA ALA A 36 3.40 -10.21 0.30
C ALA A 36 3.61 -10.38 -1.21
N GLY A 37 2.57 -10.71 -1.96
CA GLY A 37 2.64 -10.88 -3.41
C GLY A 37 3.05 -9.59 -4.14
N LEU A 38 2.56 -8.43 -3.70
CA LEU A 38 2.98 -7.13 -4.24
C LEU A 38 4.48 -6.90 -4.03
N SER A 39 4.98 -7.15 -2.81
CA SER A 39 6.38 -6.94 -2.45
C SER A 39 7.34 -7.90 -3.16
N GLU A 40 6.91 -9.15 -3.38
CA GLU A 40 7.75 -10.18 -3.97
C GLU A 40 7.77 -10.11 -5.50
N HIS A 41 6.62 -9.83 -6.13
CA HIS A 41 6.46 -10.00 -7.58
C HIS A 41 6.33 -8.68 -8.36
N CYS A 42 6.03 -7.56 -7.69
CA CYS A 42 5.75 -6.28 -8.36
C CYS A 42 6.80 -5.17 -8.11
N VAL A 43 8.02 -5.51 -7.67
CA VAL A 43 9.07 -4.51 -7.36
C VAL A 43 9.33 -3.53 -8.51
N GLU A 44 9.41 -4.01 -9.75
CA GLU A 44 9.62 -3.15 -10.92
C GLU A 44 8.43 -2.21 -11.18
N ALA A 45 7.19 -2.68 -10.95
CA ALA A 45 5.99 -1.88 -11.10
C ALA A 45 5.93 -0.76 -10.05
N LEU A 46 6.26 -1.09 -8.79
CA LEU A 46 6.40 -0.13 -7.69
C LEU A 46 7.46 0.93 -8.01
N LEU A 47 8.60 0.52 -8.54
CA LEU A 47 9.66 1.44 -8.94
C LEU A 47 9.21 2.39 -10.06
N LYS A 48 8.52 1.87 -11.10
CA LYS A 48 7.98 2.69 -12.20
C LYS A 48 6.99 3.74 -11.70
N VAL A 49 6.11 3.36 -10.77
CA VAL A 49 5.19 4.29 -10.10
C VAL A 49 5.95 5.38 -9.35
N LYS A 50 6.92 4.99 -8.53
CA LYS A 50 7.70 5.93 -7.73
C LYS A 50 8.52 6.91 -8.56
N LEU A 51 9.05 6.46 -9.71
CA LEU A 51 9.80 7.30 -10.64
C LEU A 51 8.90 8.29 -11.39
N LYS A 52 7.65 7.91 -11.70
CA LYS A 52 6.71 8.80 -12.38
C LYS A 52 6.16 9.87 -11.43
N GLU A 53 5.75 9.47 -10.23
CA GLU A 53 5.19 10.38 -9.25
C GLU A 53 5.71 10.04 -7.85
N GLY A 54 6.68 10.84 -7.39
CA GLY A 54 7.41 10.57 -6.15
C GLY A 54 6.55 10.65 -4.90
N ASN A 55 5.43 11.37 -4.95
CA ASN A 55 4.50 11.49 -3.83
C ASN A 55 3.35 10.46 -3.86
N SER A 56 3.39 9.48 -4.78
CA SER A 56 2.34 8.46 -4.90
C SER A 56 2.33 7.46 -3.74
N TRP A 57 1.15 6.88 -3.49
CA TRP A 57 0.93 5.81 -2.52
C TRP A 57 -0.09 4.79 -3.03
N ILE A 58 -0.08 3.60 -2.45
CA ILE A 58 -1.07 2.56 -2.74
C ILE A 58 -2.25 2.77 -1.79
N GLY A 59 -3.45 2.91 -2.34
CA GLY A 59 -4.64 3.26 -1.56
C GLY A 59 -5.62 2.11 -1.33
N SER A 60 -5.73 1.17 -2.27
CA SER A 60 -6.64 0.03 -2.16
C SER A 60 -6.06 -1.20 -2.84
N SER A 61 -6.48 -2.37 -2.37
CA SER A 61 -6.24 -3.65 -3.02
C SER A 61 -7.56 -4.40 -3.22
N ALA A 62 -7.75 -5.02 -4.38
CA ALA A 62 -8.91 -5.85 -4.67
C ALA A 62 -8.46 -7.19 -5.25
N LYS A 63 -8.84 -8.28 -4.59
CA LYS A 63 -8.60 -9.64 -5.09
C LYS A 63 -9.59 -9.99 -6.19
N TRP A 64 -9.11 -10.73 -7.19
CA TRP A 64 -9.96 -11.30 -8.22
C TRP A 64 -9.57 -12.76 -8.47
N TYR A 65 -10.51 -13.51 -9.02
CA TYR A 65 -10.35 -14.91 -9.39
C TYR A 65 -11.12 -15.18 -10.69
N ASN A 66 -10.67 -16.16 -11.48
CA ASN A 66 -11.38 -16.57 -12.70
C ASN A 66 -11.55 -18.10 -12.79
N GLN A 67 -12.35 -18.53 -13.76
CA GLN A 67 -12.69 -19.94 -13.96
C GLN A 67 -11.50 -20.86 -14.29
N ASN A 68 -10.34 -20.31 -14.67
CA ASN A 68 -9.13 -21.07 -14.99
C ASN A 68 -8.21 -21.27 -13.78
N ASN A 69 -8.72 -21.11 -12.56
CA ASN A 69 -7.95 -21.08 -11.31
C ASN A 69 -6.93 -19.95 -11.22
N ASN A 70 -6.93 -18.97 -12.13
CA ASN A 70 -6.05 -17.82 -11.97
C ASN A 70 -6.65 -16.88 -10.93
N TYR A 71 -5.76 -16.23 -10.19
CA TYR A 71 -6.13 -15.19 -9.25
C TYR A 71 -5.18 -14.02 -9.37
N GLY A 72 -5.52 -12.92 -8.70
CA GLY A 72 -4.64 -11.79 -8.62
C GLY A 72 -5.16 -10.71 -7.71
N TYR A 73 -4.40 -9.63 -7.66
CA TYR A 73 -4.72 -8.43 -6.90
C TYR A 73 -4.55 -7.21 -7.79
N ASN A 74 -5.50 -6.28 -7.72
CA ASN A 74 -5.39 -4.96 -8.31
C ASN A 74 -5.08 -3.96 -7.19
N PHE A 75 -4.00 -3.20 -7.34
CA PHE A 75 -3.61 -2.18 -6.38
C PHE A 75 -3.77 -0.81 -7.02
N ASP A 76 -4.72 -0.02 -6.52
CA ASP A 76 -4.89 1.34 -7.01
C ASP A 76 -3.82 2.22 -6.38
N VAL A 77 -3.12 2.94 -7.25
CA VAL A 77 -2.09 3.91 -6.90
C VAL A 77 -2.70 5.29 -7.03
N PHE A 78 -2.53 6.10 -5.99
CA PHE A 78 -3.00 7.47 -5.94
C PHE A 78 -1.83 8.43 -5.78
N TYR A 79 -2.08 9.67 -6.15
CA TYR A 79 -1.18 10.78 -5.89
C TYR A 79 -1.98 12.02 -5.46
N ARG A 80 -1.28 12.99 -4.89
CA ARG A 80 -1.89 14.22 -4.38
C ARG A 80 -1.64 15.37 -5.32
N LEU A 81 -2.71 16.04 -5.75
CA LEU A 81 -2.67 17.29 -6.51
C LEU A 81 -3.33 18.39 -5.67
N GLY A 82 -2.54 19.16 -4.92
CA GLY A 82 -3.07 20.18 -4.00
C GLY A 82 -3.90 19.58 -2.85
N PHE A 83 -5.23 19.76 -2.89
CA PHE A 83 -6.17 19.18 -1.91
C PHE A 83 -6.98 17.99 -2.45
N SER A 84 -6.80 17.61 -3.71
CA SER A 84 -7.44 16.42 -4.29
C SER A 84 -6.50 15.22 -4.26
N THR A 85 -7.12 14.05 -4.18
CA THR A 85 -6.48 12.75 -4.41
C THR A 85 -6.96 12.25 -5.76
N GLU A 86 -6.02 11.93 -6.64
CA GLU A 86 -6.31 11.41 -7.96
C GLU A 86 -5.71 10.03 -8.13
N LYS A 87 -6.42 9.17 -8.87
CA LYS A 87 -5.90 7.85 -9.22
C LYS A 87 -4.85 8.03 -10.31
N LEU A 88 -3.65 7.52 -10.06
CA LEU A 88 -2.52 7.57 -10.98
C LEU A 88 -2.48 6.34 -11.90
N ALA A 89 -2.67 5.16 -11.30
CA ALA A 89 -2.51 3.90 -11.98
C ALA A 89 -3.19 2.76 -11.21
N THR A 90 -3.25 1.60 -11.83
CA THR A 90 -3.52 0.31 -11.18
C THR A 90 -2.33 -0.61 -11.43
N ILE A 91 -1.76 -1.18 -10.36
CA ILE A 91 -0.80 -2.28 -10.46
C ILE A 91 -1.60 -3.59 -10.44
N HIS A 92 -1.43 -4.42 -11.46
CA HIS A 92 -2.08 -5.72 -11.54
C HIS A 92 -1.06 -6.81 -11.22
N LEU A 93 -1.25 -7.49 -10.10
CA LEU A 93 -0.57 -8.76 -9.81
C LEU A 93 -1.46 -9.90 -10.30
N THR A 94 -0.91 -10.76 -11.16
CA THR A 94 -1.61 -11.94 -11.69
C THR A 94 -0.83 -13.19 -11.37
N GLY A 95 -1.44 -14.13 -10.65
CA GLY A 95 -1.00 -15.52 -10.50
C GLY A 95 -1.68 -16.40 -11.54
N LYS A 96 -0.92 -16.85 -12.54
CA LYS A 96 -1.39 -17.80 -13.55
C LYS A 96 -1.16 -19.22 -13.06
N TYR A 97 -2.23 -20.00 -12.93
CA TYR A 97 -2.16 -21.38 -12.49
C TYR A 97 -1.33 -22.23 -13.47
N ILE A 98 -0.47 -23.09 -12.92
CA ILE A 98 0.33 -24.07 -13.65
C ILE A 98 -0.25 -25.46 -13.34
N PRO A 99 -0.84 -26.16 -14.31
CA PRO A 99 -1.30 -27.52 -14.08
C PRO A 99 -0.11 -28.48 -13.92
N ASN A 100 -0.18 -29.35 -12.93
CA ASN A 100 0.84 -30.37 -12.62
C ASN A 100 2.26 -29.79 -12.49
N PRO A 101 2.50 -28.83 -11.58
CA PRO A 101 3.85 -28.35 -11.32
C PRO A 101 4.70 -29.49 -10.74
N PRO A 102 6.04 -29.47 -10.92
CA PRO A 102 6.96 -30.29 -10.12
C PRO A 102 6.66 -30.17 -8.62
N ALA A 103 6.92 -31.23 -7.85
CA ALA A 103 6.56 -31.29 -6.43
C ALA A 103 7.23 -30.19 -5.56
N ASP A 104 8.33 -29.63 -6.05
CA ASP A 104 9.13 -28.58 -5.44
C ASP A 104 8.92 -27.19 -6.08
N ALA A 105 8.02 -27.07 -7.06
CA ALA A 105 7.75 -25.83 -7.78
C ALA A 105 6.44 -25.17 -7.36
N SER A 106 6.37 -23.84 -7.53
CA SER A 106 5.13 -23.07 -7.31
C SER A 106 4.01 -23.55 -8.25
N SER A 107 2.79 -23.61 -7.72
CA SER A 107 1.56 -23.85 -8.51
C SER A 107 1.13 -22.65 -9.36
N TYR A 108 1.80 -21.51 -9.19
CA TYR A 108 1.48 -20.27 -9.88
C TYR A 108 2.72 -19.61 -10.46
N LYS A 109 2.58 -19.08 -11.68
CA LYS A 109 3.51 -18.13 -12.26
C LYS A 109 2.96 -16.73 -12.09
N TYR A 110 3.72 -15.87 -11.40
CA TYR A 110 3.31 -14.49 -11.17
C TYR A 110 3.80 -13.55 -12.27
N SER A 111 3.01 -12.52 -12.52
CA SER A 111 3.36 -11.40 -13.39
C SER A 111 2.74 -10.12 -12.86
N CYS A 112 3.44 -9.01 -13.00
CA CYS A 112 2.92 -7.70 -12.66
C CYS A 112 2.89 -6.76 -13.88
N SER A 113 1.83 -5.97 -13.98
CA SER A 113 1.71 -4.91 -14.99
C SER A 113 1.17 -3.63 -14.35
N VAL A 114 1.35 -2.50 -15.04
CA VAL A 114 0.86 -1.19 -14.60
C VAL A 114 -0.05 -0.64 -15.69
N SER A 115 -1.29 -0.35 -15.32
CA SER A 115 -2.25 0.36 -16.16
C SER A 115 -2.34 1.80 -15.68
N TRP A 116 -1.81 2.74 -16.46
CA TRP A 116 -1.86 4.16 -16.11
C TRP A 116 -3.23 4.74 -16.42
N GLU A 117 -3.73 5.60 -15.54
CA GLU A 117 -4.89 6.44 -15.85
C GLU A 117 -4.50 7.45 -16.95
N LYS A 118 -5.46 7.78 -17.83
CA LYS A 118 -5.27 8.67 -18.98
C LYS A 118 -5.31 10.14 -18.58
#